data_AF-A0A7V1KMM3-F1
#
_entry.id   AF-A0A7V1KMM3-F1
#
_cell.length_a   1.000
_cell.length_b   1.000
_cell.length_c   1.000
_cell.angle_alpha   90.00
_cell.angle_beta   90.00
_cell.angle_gamma   90.00
#
_symmetry.space_group_name_H-M   'P 1'
#
loop_
_entity.id
_entity.type
_entity.pdbx_description
1 polymer ?
#
loop_
_entity_poly.entity_id
_entity_poly.type
_entity_poly.pdbx_seq_one_letter_code
_entity_poly.pdbx_strand_id
1 'polypeptide(L)' 'MAEAELIASRREKLARLRAQGIDPYPHQFQRTHTAAALRAAYSDLPPQSRTGLEARVAGRLMARRVLGRIAFAVLQDQTD' A
#
# COMPACT_ATOMS: atom_id res chain seq x y z
N MET A 1 8.50 -20.27 11.87
CA MET A 1 7.86 -19.34 12.82
C MET A 1 6.49 -19.89 13.16
N ALA A 2 6.19 -20.07 14.44
CA ALA A 2 4.87 -20.57 14.84
C ALA A 2 3.80 -19.50 14.52
N GLU A 3 2.61 -19.91 14.11
CA GLU A 3 1.51 -18.99 13.80
C GLU A 3 1.21 -17.99 14.94
N ALA A 4 1.27 -18.48 16.18
CA ALA A 4 1.11 -17.68 17.39
C ALA A 4 2.12 -16.52 17.48
N GLU A 5 3.38 -16.77 17.11
CA GLU A 5 4.46 -15.77 17.13
C GLU A 5 4.23 -14.67 16.09
N LEU A 6 3.77 -15.05 14.89
CA LEU A 6 3.42 -14.09 13.84
C LEU A 6 2.24 -13.19 14.26
N ILE A 7 1.22 -13.78 14.88
CA ILE A 7 0.05 -13.02 15.38
C ILE A 7 0.48 -12.07 16.50
N ALA A 8 1.32 -12.51 17.44
CA ALA A 8 1.85 -11.67 18.50
C ALA A 8 2.59 -10.45 17.94
N SER A 9 3.51 -10.66 17.00
CA SER A 9 4.24 -9.57 16.34
C SER A 9 3.32 -8.57 15.62
N ARG A 10 2.23 -9.04 15.00
CA ARG A 10 1.23 -8.15 14.37
C ARG A 10 0.47 -7.31 15.40
N ARG A 11 0.13 -7.88 16.55
CA ARG A 11 -0.54 -7.17 17.66
C ARG A 11 0.37 -6.12 18.28
N GLU A 12 1.65 -6.40 18.44
CA GLU A 12 2.63 -5.42 18.93
C GLU A 12 2.77 -4.22 17.97
N LYS A 13 2.84 -4.48 16.67
CA LYS A 13 2.84 -3.42 15.65
C LYS A 13 1.58 -2.57 15.72
N LEU A 14 0.42 -3.20 15.91
CA LEU A 14 -0.86 -2.51 16.08
C LEU A 14 -0.85 -1.61 17.33
N ALA A 15 -0.35 -2.11 18.46
CA ALA A 15 -0.25 -1.35 19.70
C ALA A 15 0.68 -0.14 19.53
N ARG A 16 1.80 -0.30 18.83
CA ARG A 16 2.73 0.81 18.54
C ARG A 16 2.10 1.90 17.69
N LEU A 17 1.32 1.55 16.67
CA LEU A 17 0.59 2.54 15.86
C LEU A 17 -0.37 3.37 16.74
N ARG A 18 -1.13 2.69 17.61
CA ARG A 18 -2.04 3.37 18.55
C ARG A 18 -1.31 4.28 19.53
N ALA A 19 -0.17 3.85 20.07
CA ALA A 19 0.66 4.67 20.96
C ALA A 19 1.21 5.94 20.28
N GLN A 20 1.35 5.92 18.95
CA GLN A 20 1.73 7.08 18.14
C GLN A 20 0.52 7.97 17.76
N GLY A 21 -0.68 7.67 18.24
CA GLY A 21 -1.91 8.39 17.88
C GLY A 21 -2.42 8.08 16.47
N ILE A 22 -1.90 7.03 15.83
CA ILE A 22 -2.32 6.61 14.49
C ILE A 22 -3.46 5.60 14.64
N ASP A 23 -4.65 5.94 14.13
CA ASP A 23 -5.76 4.99 14.02
C ASP A 23 -5.45 3.94 12.92
N PRO A 24 -5.29 2.65 13.26
CA PRO A 24 -4.99 1.61 12.28
C PRO A 24 -6.20 1.27 11.38
N TYR A 25 -7.42 1.68 11.77
CA TYR A 25 -8.67 1.34 11.08
C TYR A 25 -9.53 2.60 10.84
N PRO A 26 -9.03 3.57 10.07
CA PRO A 26 -9.76 4.81 9.81
C PRO A 26 -11.06 4.54 9.06
N HIS A 27 -12.11 5.32 9.38
CA HIS A 27 -13.44 5.15 8.80
C HIS A 27 -13.51 5.39 7.29
N GLN A 28 -12.66 6.27 6.75
CA GLN A 28 -12.71 6.67 5.35
C GLN A 28 -11.33 6.87 4.76
N PHE A 29 -11.22 6.50 3.48
CA PHE A 29 -10.09 6.82 2.63
C PHE A 29 -10.60 7.38 1.31
N GLN A 30 -10.21 8.61 0.97
CA GLN A 30 -10.62 9.26 -0.26
C GLN A 30 -9.76 8.80 -1.45
N ARG A 31 -10.12 7.65 -2.03
CA ARG A 31 -9.51 7.13 -3.26
C ARG A 31 -9.87 8.02 -4.45
N THR A 32 -8.88 8.36 -5.29
CA THR A 32 -9.11 9.13 -6.53
C THR A 32 -9.09 8.25 -7.77
N HIS A 33 -8.32 7.16 -7.78
CA HIS A 33 -8.19 6.27 -8.94
C HIS A 33 -8.17 4.81 -8.52
N THR A 34 -8.48 3.91 -9.45
CA THR A 34 -8.26 2.47 -9.29
C THR A 34 -6.97 2.05 -9.99
N ALA A 35 -6.40 0.93 -9.57
CA ALA A 35 -5.21 0.37 -10.18
C ALA A 35 -5.45 0.02 -11.66
N ALA A 36 -6.63 -0.53 -11.99
CA ALA A 36 -7.00 -0.84 -13.36
C ALA A 36 -7.10 0.42 -14.24
N ALA A 37 -7.71 1.50 -13.73
CA ALA A 37 -7.83 2.74 -14.48
C ALA A 37 -6.46 3.39 -14.75
N LEU A 38 -5.54 3.37 -13.76
CA LEU A 38 -4.19 3.91 -13.95
C LEU A 38 -3.38 3.08 -14.95
N ARG A 39 -3.47 1.74 -14.91
CA ARG A 39 -2.80 0.89 -15.89
C ARG A 39 -3.33 1.09 -17.30
N ALA A 40 -4.64 1.26 -17.47
CA ALA A 40 -5.24 1.54 -18.77
C ALA A 40 -4.83 2.92 -19.30
N ALA A 41 -4.81 3.96 -18.45
CA ALA A 41 -4.44 5.31 -18.85
C ALA A 41 -2.96 5.46 -19.22
N TYR A 42 -2.09 4.59 -18.69
CA TYR A 42 -0.63 4.70 -18.83
C TYR A 42 0.01 3.41 -19.37
N SER A 43 -0.72 2.63 -20.17
CA SER A 43 -0.22 1.39 -20.80
C SER A 43 1.06 1.59 -21.60
N ASP A 44 1.17 2.75 -22.26
CA ASP A 44 2.25 3.07 -23.20
C ASP A 44 3.24 4.10 -22.65
N LEU A 45 3.25 4.32 -21.33
CA LEU A 45 4.15 5.29 -20.71
C LEU A 45 5.61 4.81 -20.82
N PRO A 46 6.51 5.59 -21.46
CA PRO A 46 7.90 5.17 -21.62
C PRO A 46 8.64 5.07 -20.27
N PRO A 47 9.66 4.19 -20.17
CA PRO A 47 10.50 4.11 -18.97
C PRO A 47 11.06 5.48 -18.56
N GLN A 48 11.20 5.70 -17.25
CA GLN A 48 11.74 6.93 -16.66
C GLN A 48 10.91 8.20 -16.92
N SER A 49 9.69 8.08 -17.45
CA SER A 49 8.77 9.22 -17.63
C SER A 49 8.06 9.60 -16.34
N ARG A 50 7.62 10.87 -16.26
CA ARG A 50 6.78 11.39 -15.18
C ARG A 50 5.59 12.13 -15.77
N THR A 51 4.38 11.82 -15.30
CA THR A 51 3.13 12.37 -15.82
C THR A 51 2.67 13.62 -15.07
N GLY A 52 3.14 13.82 -13.83
CA GLY A 52 2.65 14.88 -12.94
C GLY A 52 1.28 14.60 -12.30
N LEU A 53 0.66 13.44 -12.55
CA LEU A 53 -0.61 13.06 -11.94
C LEU A 53 -0.43 12.78 -10.43
N GLU A 54 -1.25 13.42 -9.61
CA GLU A 54 -1.41 13.06 -8.20
C GLU A 54 -2.56 12.06 -8.03
N ALA A 55 -2.24 10.84 -7.60
CA ALA A 55 -3.21 9.77 -7.41
C ALA A 55 -3.19 9.23 -5.96
N ARG A 56 -4.39 8.96 -5.43
CA ARG A 56 -4.63 8.26 -4.17
C ARG A 56 -5.28 6.92 -4.49
N VAL A 57 -4.57 5.83 -4.20
CA VAL A 57 -5.01 4.44 -4.43
C VAL A 57 -5.02 3.66 -3.11
N ALA A 58 -5.82 2.61 -3.03
CA ALA A 58 -5.90 1.74 -1.86
C ALA A 58 -6.16 0.29 -2.28
N GLY A 59 -5.58 -0.66 -1.55
CA GLY A 59 -5.68 -2.09 -1.83
C GLY A 59 -4.95 -2.94 -0.78
N ARG A 60 -4.89 -4.25 -1.02
CA ARG A 60 -4.13 -5.19 -0.21
C ARG A 60 -2.66 -5.19 -0.63
N LEU A 61 -1.77 -5.09 0.35
CA LEU A 61 -0.34 -5.25 0.12
C LEU A 61 0.00 -6.74 -0.01
N MET A 62 0.36 -7.16 -1.23
CA MET A 62 0.65 -8.56 -1.56
C MET A 62 2.13 -8.90 -1.37
N ALA A 63 3.01 -7.98 -1.76
CA ALA A 63 4.45 -8.12 -1.58
C ALA A 63 5.08 -6.78 -1.22
N ARG A 64 6.17 -6.82 -0.44
CA ARG A 64 6.95 -5.64 -0.09
C ARG A 64 8.44 -6.00 -0.05
N ARG A 65 9.26 -5.22 -0.73
CA ARG A 65 10.72 -5.35 -0.77
C ARG A 65 11.35 -4.03 -0.38
N VAL A 66 12.30 -4.05 0.54
CA VAL A 66 13.00 -2.85 1.04
C VAL A 66 14.46 -2.97 0.64
N LEU A 67 14.99 -1.93 -0.01
CA LEU A 67 16.38 -1.81 -0.45
C LEU A 67 16.96 -0.50 0.09
N GLY A 68 17.49 -0.54 1.31
CA GLY A 68 18.06 0.63 1.99
C GLY A 68 17.05 1.77 2.11
N ARG A 69 17.22 2.82 1.30
CA ARG A 69 16.37 4.02 1.28
C ARG A 69 15.16 3.94 0.33
N ILE A 70 14.98 2.83 -0.39
CA ILE A 70 13.88 2.64 -1.35
C ILE A 70 13.07 1.42 -0.95
N ALA A 71 11.75 1.46 -1.14
CA ALA A 71 10.88 0.31 -0.98
C ALA A 71 9.97 0.16 -2.19
N PHE A 72 9.74 -1.09 -2.60
CA PHE A 72 8.79 -1.48 -3.63
C PHE A 72 7.67 -2.30 -3.00
N ALA A 73 6.44 -2.03 -3.39
CA ALA A 73 5.24 -2.66 -2.88
C ALA A 73 4.35 -3.09 -4.05
N VAL A 74 3.81 -4.30 -3.98
CA VAL A 74 2.75 -4.76 -4.89
C VAL A 74 1.43 -4.60 -4.17
N LEU A 75 0.61 -3.69 -4.69
CA LEU A 75 -0.73 -3.39 -4.18
C LEU A 75 -1.76 -4.02 -5.14
N GLN A 76 -2.69 -4.79 -4.60
CA GLN A 76 -3.84 -5.32 -5.34
C GLN A 76 -5.11 -4.64 -4.83
N ASP A 77 -5.81 -3.90 -5.70
CA ASP A 77 -7.09 -3.32 -5.34
C ASP A 77 -8.26 -4.22 -5.78
N GLN A 78 -9.49 -3.73 -5.64
CA GLN A 78 -10.70 -4.46 -5.97
C GLN A 78 -10.96 -4.62 -7.48
N THR A 79 -10.18 -3.97 -8.34
CA THR A 79 -10.34 -3.97 -9.80
C THR A 79 -9.34 -4.85 -10.54
N ASP A 80 -8.47 -5.54 -9.78
CA ASP A 80 -7.55 -6.57 -10.25
C ASP A 80 -8.03 -7.98 -9.92
#